data_AF-A0AA90UQI0-F1
#
_entry.id   AF-A0AA90UQI0-F1
#
_cell.length_a   1.000
_cell.length_b   1.000
_cell.length_c   1.000
_cell.angle_alpha   90.00
_cell.angle_beta   90.00
_cell.angle_gamma   90.00
#
_symmetry.space_group_name_H-M   'P 1'
#
loop_
_entity.id
_entity.type
_entity.pdbx_description
1 polymer ?
#
loop_
_entity_poly.entity_id
_entity_poly.type
_entity_poly.pdbx_seq_one_letter_code
_entity_poly.pdbx_strand_id
1 'polypeptide(L)'
;MNKLEYIPGDIVKIEYGKATGKIGFVTITFLRRKGCYSLVVFIGKGFQGSSKDDWIQTYNDEVSPIPLTTEILEKNGWVKEVMSRGVKNSHWVYTKPDIEEYGYFPIYIEKGIGDEFDVYPFTDNHDCKQIAYIKYVHQLQHILFGLGLNSEMEV
;
A
#
# COMPACT_ATOMS: atom_id res chain seq x y z
N MET A 1 -17.29 -10.79 3.00
CA MET A 1 -15.97 -10.15 2.94
C MET A 1 -15.23 -10.49 4.21
N ASN A 2 -14.12 -11.22 4.13
CA ASN A 2 -13.21 -11.34 5.27
C ASN A 2 -12.75 -9.92 5.61
N LYS A 3 -13.03 -9.50 6.85
CA LYS A 3 -12.75 -8.15 7.35
C LYS A 3 -11.23 -7.92 7.22
N LEU A 4 -10.82 -6.84 6.55
CA LEU A 4 -9.40 -6.52 6.36
C LEU A 4 -8.72 -6.45 7.73
N GLU A 5 -7.68 -7.25 7.90
CA GLU A 5 -6.82 -7.22 9.08
C GLU A 5 -5.74 -6.19 8.81
N TYR A 6 -5.86 -5.02 9.43
CA TYR A 6 -4.78 -4.05 9.41
C TYR A 6 -3.64 -4.54 10.29
N ILE A 7 -2.42 -4.49 9.77
CA ILE A 7 -1.21 -4.83 10.51
C ILE A 7 -0.40 -3.57 10.85
N PRO A 8 0.54 -3.63 11.81
CA PRO A 8 1.46 -2.53 12.05
C PRO A 8 2.18 -2.11 10.77
N GLY A 9 2.20 -0.80 10.50
CA GLY A 9 2.71 -0.18 9.27
C GLY A 9 1.62 0.28 8.30
N ASP A 10 0.41 -0.28 8.39
CA ASP A 10 -0.67 0.05 7.45
C ASP A 10 -1.14 1.49 7.59
N ILE A 11 -1.16 2.22 6.48
CA ILE A 11 -1.71 3.57 6.45
C ILE A 11 -3.24 3.49 6.32
N VAL A 12 -3.91 4.15 7.25
CA VAL A 12 -5.37 4.17 7.37
C VAL A 12 -5.89 5.58 7.56
N LYS A 13 -7.14 5.80 7.16
CA LYS A 13 -7.87 7.02 7.47
C LYS A 13 -8.87 6.74 8.58
N ILE A 14 -8.88 7.59 9.60
CA ILE A 14 -9.86 7.52 10.69
C ILE A 14 -11.22 8.00 10.16
N GLU A 15 -12.27 7.20 10.34
CA GLU A 15 -13.63 7.55 9.91
C GLU A 15 -14.55 7.88 11.10
N TYR A 16 -14.16 7.55 12.33
CA TYR A 16 -14.98 7.78 13.51
C TYR A 16 -14.27 8.53 14.64
N GLY A 17 -15.02 9.37 15.36
CA GLY A 17 -14.56 10.10 16.54
C GLY A 17 -13.92 11.46 16.25
N LYS A 18 -13.17 12.00 17.22
CA LYS A 18 -12.59 13.36 17.14
C LYS A 18 -11.48 13.49 16.08
N ALA A 19 -10.90 12.37 15.67
CA ALA A 19 -9.83 12.31 14.68
C ALA A 19 -10.34 11.96 13.27
N THR A 20 -11.66 11.92 13.02
CA THR A 20 -12.23 11.63 11.70
C THR A 20 -11.59 12.52 10.62
N GLY A 21 -11.24 11.90 9.49
CA GLY A 21 -10.56 12.53 8.36
C GLY A 21 -9.04 12.54 8.48
N LYS A 22 -8.47 12.30 9.66
CA LYS A 22 -7.01 12.21 9.82
C LYS A 22 -6.49 10.89 9.26
N ILE A 23 -5.29 10.97 8.70
CA ILE A 23 -4.51 9.83 8.24
C ILE A 23 -3.45 9.52 9.27
N GLY A 24 -3.20 8.23 9.49
CA GLY A 24 -2.13 7.75 10.33
C GLY A 24 -1.73 6.35 9.93
N PHE A 25 -0.73 5.80 10.60
CA PHE A 25 -0.35 4.40 10.42
C PHE A 25 -0.65 3.59 11.66
N VAL A 26 -1.07 2.35 11.45
CA VAL A 26 -1.30 1.39 12.52
C VAL A 26 0.04 1.05 13.15
N THR A 27 0.11 1.11 14.47
CA THR A 27 1.31 0.77 15.25
C THR A 27 1.14 -0.53 15.98
N ILE A 28 -0.08 -0.84 16.41
CA ILE A 28 -0.41 -2.08 17.11
C ILE A 28 -1.82 -2.52 16.74
N THR A 29 -1.98 -3.83 16.52
CA THR A 29 -3.26 -4.48 16.29
C THR A 29 -3.49 -5.55 17.35
N PHE A 30 -4.65 -5.52 18.01
CA PHE A 30 -5.05 -6.50 19.01
C PHE A 30 -6.38 -7.16 18.62
N LEU A 31 -6.45 -8.49 18.62
CA LEU A 31 -7.71 -9.21 18.50
C LEU A 31 -8.49 -9.06 19.81
N ARG A 32 -9.68 -8.44 19.75
CA ARG A 32 -10.56 -8.31 20.92
C ARG A 32 -11.57 -9.46 21.00
N ARG A 33 -12.20 -9.77 19.87
CA ARG A 33 -13.12 -10.89 19.65
C ARG A 33 -13.12 -11.23 18.17
N LYS A 34 -13.58 -12.42 17.78
CA LYS A 34 -13.57 -12.89 16.39
C LYS A 34 -14.07 -11.80 15.41
N GLY A 35 -13.18 -11.34 14.53
CA GLY A 35 -13.49 -10.30 13.52
C GLY A 35 -13.59 -8.86 14.05
N CYS A 36 -13.11 -8.57 15.27
CA CYS A 36 -13.07 -7.22 15.83
C CYS A 36 -11.69 -6.98 16.43
N TYR A 37 -10.94 -6.08 15.78
CA TYR A 37 -9.59 -5.72 16.15
C TYR A 37 -9.58 -4.31 16.71
N SER A 38 -8.90 -4.12 17.84
CA SER A 38 -8.52 -2.80 18.32
C SER A 38 -7.22 -2.41 17.64
N LEU A 39 -7.18 -1.19 17.11
CA LEU A 39 -6.02 -0.60 16.46
C LEU A 39 -5.51 0.55 17.33
N VAL A 40 -4.19 0.67 17.42
CA VAL A 40 -3.52 1.89 17.89
C VAL A 40 -2.90 2.56 16.67
N VAL A 41 -3.40 3.74 16.34
CA VAL A 41 -2.99 4.50 15.13
C VAL A 41 -2.23 5.74 15.57
N PHE A 42 -1.06 5.95 14.99
CA PHE A 42 -0.29 7.17 15.16
C PHE A 42 -0.63 8.16 14.04
N ILE A 43 -1.07 9.36 14.41
CA ILE A 43 -1.47 10.44 13.49
C ILE A 43 -0.55 11.66 13.55
N GLY A 44 0.53 11.59 14.34
CA GLY A 44 1.50 12.67 14.48
C GLY A 44 2.45 12.78 13.28
N LYS A 45 3.20 13.88 13.21
CA LYS A 45 4.18 14.12 12.13
C LYS A 45 5.51 13.40 12.32
N GLY A 46 5.77 12.90 13.53
CA GLY A 46 7.00 12.17 13.88
C GLY A 46 6.98 11.77 15.35
N PHE A 47 7.68 10.68 15.67
CA PHE A 47 7.67 10.14 17.04
C PHE A 47 8.33 11.09 18.05
N GLN A 48 9.41 11.76 17.65
CA GLN A 48 10.11 12.69 18.53
C GLN A 48 9.28 13.95 18.76
N GLY A 49 8.98 14.22 20.03
CA GLY A 49 8.09 15.33 20.41
C GLY A 49 6.60 15.00 20.28
N SER A 50 6.25 13.75 19.98
CA SER A 50 4.85 13.32 19.98
C SER A 50 4.21 13.45 21.35
N SER A 51 2.94 13.84 21.34
CA SER A 51 2.07 13.95 22.49
C SER A 51 1.14 12.73 22.57
N LYS A 52 0.44 12.59 23.69
CA LYS A 52 -0.59 11.56 23.83
C LYS A 52 -1.73 11.71 22.81
N ASP A 53 -2.01 12.93 22.37
CA ASP A 53 -3.10 13.23 21.43
C ASP A 53 -2.76 12.81 19.98
N ASP A 54 -1.51 12.43 19.70
CA ASP A 54 -1.07 11.86 18.43
C ASP A 54 -1.36 10.36 18.31
N TRP A 55 -1.86 9.73 19.37
CA TRP A 55 -2.18 8.31 19.43
C TRP A 55 -3.68 8.10 19.56
N ILE A 56 -4.28 7.43 18.59
CA ILE A 56 -5.71 7.14 18.55
C ILE A 56 -5.90 5.64 18.75
N GLN A 57 -6.69 5.28 19.76
CA GLN A 57 -7.23 3.93 19.86
C GLN A 57 -8.57 3.88 19.15
N THR A 58 -8.72 2.95 18.20
CA THR A 58 -9.92 2.79 17.37
C THR A 58 -10.14 1.31 17.05
N TYR A 59 -11.15 1.01 16.23
CA TYR A 59 -11.46 -0.33 15.76
C TYR A 59 -11.32 -0.44 14.25
N ASN A 60 -11.15 -1.66 13.76
CA ASN A 60 -10.93 -1.90 12.33
C ASN A 60 -12.14 -1.59 11.43
N ASP A 61 -13.33 -1.35 11.98
CA ASP A 61 -14.52 -0.85 11.28
C ASP A 61 -14.73 0.67 11.41
N GLU A 62 -13.88 1.34 12.17
CA GLU A 62 -13.87 2.80 12.36
C GLU A 62 -12.76 3.50 11.55
N VAL A 63 -12.04 2.72 10.74
CA VAL A 63 -11.02 3.19 9.82
C VAL A 63 -11.34 2.70 8.41
N SER A 64 -10.86 3.43 7.41
CA SER A 64 -10.95 3.05 6.01
C SER A 64 -9.56 2.88 5.40
N PRO A 65 -9.41 1.97 4.42
CA PRO A 65 -8.19 1.86 3.66
C PRO A 65 -8.06 3.06 2.72
N ILE A 66 -6.84 3.52 2.48
CA ILE A 66 -6.58 4.60 1.53
C ILE A 66 -6.51 4.02 0.11
N PRO A 67 -7.33 4.51 -0.84
CA PRO A 67 -7.23 4.11 -2.25
C PRO A 67 -5.83 4.39 -2.78
N LEU A 68 -5.25 3.40 -3.47
CA LEU A 68 -4.03 3.61 -4.24
C LEU A 68 -4.40 4.41 -5.49
N THR A 69 -3.60 5.43 -5.81
CA THR A 69 -3.77 6.22 -7.03
C THR A 69 -2.42 6.37 -7.74
N THR A 70 -2.48 6.78 -9.00
CA THR A 70 -1.27 7.07 -9.78
C THR A 70 -0.46 8.21 -9.17
N GLU A 71 -1.12 9.21 -8.59
CA GLU A 71 -0.45 10.33 -7.89
C GLU A 71 0.31 9.84 -6.66
N ILE A 72 -0.24 8.89 -5.90
CA ILE A 72 0.46 8.28 -4.75
C ILE A 72 1.68 7.50 -5.23
N LEU A 73 1.57 6.73 -6.31
CA LEU A 73 2.72 6.01 -6.89
C LEU A 73 3.84 6.99 -7.26
N GLU A 74 3.51 8.04 -8.02
CA GLU A 74 4.46 9.05 -8.50
C GLU A 74 5.14 9.79 -7.33
N LYS A 75 4.39 10.14 -6.28
CA LYS A 75 4.93 10.77 -5.06
C LYS A 75 5.95 9.90 -4.34
N ASN A 76 5.81 8.57 -4.46
CA ASN A 76 6.68 7.57 -3.83
C ASN A 76 7.76 7.02 -4.78
N GLY A 77 8.11 7.76 -5.82
CA GLY A 77 9.24 7.45 -6.70
C GLY A 77 8.95 6.38 -7.75
N TRP A 78 7.70 6.01 -7.96
CA TRP A 78 7.33 5.18 -9.11
C TRP A 78 7.29 6.02 -10.38
N VAL A 79 7.88 5.51 -11.44
CA VAL A 79 7.99 6.19 -12.73
C VAL A 79 7.07 5.51 -13.73
N LYS A 80 6.32 6.32 -14.47
CA LYS A 80 5.45 5.84 -15.52
C LYS A 80 6.25 5.58 -16.79
N GLU A 81 6.26 4.34 -17.26
CA GLU A 81 7.03 3.90 -18.42
C GLU A 81 6.19 3.10 -19.39
N VAL A 82 6.65 3.05 -20.64
CA VAL A 82 6.07 2.23 -21.69
C VAL A 82 6.82 0.92 -21.72
N MET A 83 6.15 -0.18 -21.40
CA MET A 83 6.72 -1.52 -21.57
C MET A 83 6.13 -2.23 -22.78
N SER A 84 7.00 -2.87 -23.54
CA SER A 84 6.64 -3.77 -24.63
C SER A 84 6.83 -5.21 -24.17
N ARG A 85 5.73 -5.95 -24.01
CA ARG A 85 5.75 -7.38 -23.66
C ARG A 85 6.02 -8.29 -24.87
N GLY A 86 6.78 -7.83 -25.86
CA GLY A 86 7.04 -8.60 -27.10
C GLY A 86 5.82 -8.82 -28.01
N VAL A 87 4.64 -8.34 -27.62
CA VAL A 87 3.42 -8.29 -28.44
C VAL A 87 3.18 -6.82 -28.80
N LYS A 88 2.66 -6.53 -29.99
CA LYS A 88 2.49 -5.19 -30.60
C LYS A 88 1.76 -4.12 -29.77
N ASN A 89 1.31 -4.43 -28.56
CA ASN A 89 0.66 -3.51 -27.65
C ASN A 89 1.65 -3.12 -26.56
N SER A 90 2.11 -1.87 -26.62
CA SER A 90 2.83 -1.24 -25.53
C SER A 90 1.85 -0.84 -24.43
N HIS A 91 2.15 -1.18 -23.18
CA HIS A 91 1.31 -0.87 -22.03
C HIS A 91 2.02 0.13 -21.10
N TRP A 92 1.23 1.00 -20.47
CA TRP A 92 1.74 1.93 -19.46
C TRP A 92 1.83 1.23 -18.12
N VAL A 93 3.03 1.19 -17.56
CA VAL A 93 3.31 0.61 -16.25
C VAL A 93 3.96 1.63 -15.35
N TYR A 94 3.86 1.41 -14.05
CA TYR A 94 4.66 2.07 -13.04
C TYR A 94 5.79 1.14 -12.62
N THR A 95 7.02 1.63 -12.75
CA THR A 95 8.26 0.95 -12.36
C THR A 95 8.88 1.71 -11.18
N LYS A 96 9.70 1.06 -10.36
CA LYS A 96 10.42 1.75 -9.28
C LYS A 96 11.93 1.58 -9.52
N PRO A 97 12.62 2.61 -10.03
CA PRO A 97 14.00 2.48 -10.51
C PRO A 97 15.01 2.02 -9.45
N ASP A 98 14.75 2.30 -8.17
CA ASP A 98 15.60 1.88 -7.04
C ASP A 98 15.37 0.43 -6.58
N ILE A 99 14.38 -0.28 -7.13
CA ILE A 99 14.18 -1.73 -6.96
C ILE A 99 15.02 -2.52 -7.99
N GLU A 100 15.72 -1.87 -8.94
CA GLU A 100 16.64 -2.51 -9.89
C GLU A 100 17.97 -2.98 -9.23
N GLU A 101 17.93 -3.48 -8.00
CA GLU A 101 19.06 -4.17 -7.41
C GLU A 101 19.02 -5.64 -7.88
N TYR A 102 19.98 -6.01 -8.75
CA TYR A 102 20.18 -7.36 -9.28
C TYR A 102 19.26 -7.82 -10.43
N GLY A 103 19.02 -6.96 -11.42
CA GLY A 103 18.93 -7.36 -12.83
C GLY A 103 17.86 -8.38 -13.29
N TYR A 104 16.94 -8.85 -12.44
CA TYR A 104 16.03 -9.94 -12.82
C TYR A 104 14.60 -9.90 -12.24
N PHE A 105 14.24 -9.01 -11.29
CA PHE A 105 12.87 -9.00 -10.74
C PHE A 105 12.27 -7.61 -10.42
N PRO A 106 12.16 -6.68 -11.38
CA PRO A 106 11.32 -5.49 -11.18
C PRO A 106 9.84 -5.88 -10.93
N ILE A 107 9.19 -5.20 -9.98
CA ILE A 107 7.74 -5.23 -9.82
C ILE A 107 7.17 -4.14 -10.71
N TYR A 108 6.12 -4.46 -11.44
CA TYR A 108 5.37 -3.47 -12.19
C TYR A 108 3.95 -3.38 -11.71
N ILE A 109 3.46 -2.17 -11.68
CA ILE A 109 2.09 -1.85 -11.36
C ILE A 109 1.45 -1.32 -12.64
N GLU A 110 0.54 -2.09 -13.23
CA GLU A 110 -0.25 -1.67 -14.38
C GLU A 110 -1.62 -1.19 -13.91
N LYS A 111 -2.11 -0.09 -14.48
CA LYS A 111 -3.48 0.34 -14.21
C LYS A 111 -4.45 -0.64 -14.86
N GLY A 112 -5.20 -1.38 -14.04
CA GLY A 112 -6.19 -2.33 -14.49
C GLY A 112 -7.49 -1.65 -14.95
N ILE A 113 -8.58 -2.42 -14.99
CA ILE A 113 -9.91 -1.89 -15.30
C ILE A 113 -10.50 -1.23 -14.04
N GLY A 114 -10.85 0.06 -14.12
CA GLY A 114 -11.46 0.81 -13.01
C GLY A 114 -10.42 1.46 -12.10
N ASP A 115 -10.60 1.29 -10.79
CA ASP A 115 -9.77 1.89 -9.72
C ASP A 115 -8.70 0.91 -9.18
N GLU A 116 -8.46 -0.19 -9.89
CA GLU A 116 -7.58 -1.28 -9.45
C GLU A 116 -6.28 -1.29 -10.25
N PHE A 117 -5.26 -1.88 -9.64
CA PHE A 117 -3.95 -2.07 -10.23
C PHE A 117 -3.56 -3.54 -10.23
N ASP A 118 -2.98 -3.95 -11.35
CA ASP A 118 -2.44 -5.27 -11.54
C ASP A 118 -0.95 -5.27 -11.20
N VAL A 119 -0.54 -6.18 -10.33
CA VAL A 119 0.86 -6.32 -9.92
C VAL A 119 1.48 -7.51 -10.63
N TYR A 120 2.59 -7.28 -11.32
CA TYR A 120 3.33 -8.30 -12.05
C TYR A 120 4.79 -8.34 -11.56
N PRO A 121 5.36 -9.53 -11.32
CA PRO A 121 6.79 -9.70 -11.29
C PRO A 121 7.32 -9.67 -12.73
N PHE A 122 8.48 -9.07 -12.95
CA PHE A 122 9.23 -9.33 -14.17
C PHE A 122 9.79 -10.74 -14.12
N THR A 123 9.62 -11.47 -15.20
CA THR A 123 10.28 -12.76 -15.42
C THR A 123 10.88 -12.73 -16.82
N ASP A 124 12.13 -13.16 -16.92
CA ASP A 124 12.91 -13.32 -18.17
C ASP A 124 12.20 -14.11 -19.29
N ASN A 125 11.25 -14.97 -18.94
CA ASN A 125 10.57 -15.87 -19.86
C ASN A 125 9.41 -15.26 -20.67
N HIS A 126 9.26 -13.93 -20.73
CA HIS A 126 8.15 -13.23 -21.42
C HIS A 126 6.73 -13.58 -20.93
N ASP A 127 6.60 -14.54 -20.01
CA ASP A 127 5.36 -14.93 -19.33
C ASP A 127 5.21 -14.18 -18.00
N CYS A 128 4.85 -12.90 -18.09
CA CYS A 128 4.54 -12.13 -16.89
C CYS A 128 3.14 -12.51 -16.37
N LYS A 129 3.06 -13.37 -15.35
CA LYS A 129 1.80 -13.68 -14.68
C LYS A 129 1.51 -12.70 -13.57
N GLN A 130 0.28 -12.21 -13.53
CA GLN A 130 -0.18 -11.35 -12.44
C GLN A 130 -0.10 -12.10 -11.11
N ILE A 131 0.44 -11.45 -10.09
CA ILE A 131 0.57 -12.01 -8.74
C ILE A 131 -0.42 -11.41 -7.75
N ALA A 132 -0.93 -10.20 -8.01
CA ALA A 132 -1.93 -9.56 -7.16
C ALA A 132 -2.79 -8.56 -7.93
N TYR A 133 -4.00 -8.37 -7.42
CA TYR A 133 -4.88 -7.22 -7.70
C TYR A 133 -4.89 -6.35 -6.46
N ILE A 134 -4.50 -5.08 -6.59
CA ILE A 134 -4.46 -4.14 -5.47
C ILE A 134 -5.29 -2.90 -5.77
N LYS A 135 -5.95 -2.39 -4.74
CA LYS A 135 -6.78 -1.20 -4.78
C LYS A 135 -6.38 -0.18 -3.72
N TYR A 136 -5.72 -0.63 -2.65
CA TYR A 136 -5.43 0.18 -1.48
C TYR A 136 -3.93 0.23 -1.18
N VAL A 137 -3.50 1.35 -0.60
CA VAL A 137 -2.10 1.61 -0.22
C VAL A 137 -1.54 0.47 0.64
N HIS A 138 -2.26 0.03 1.67
CA HIS A 138 -1.78 -1.04 2.55
C HIS A 138 -1.48 -2.35 1.81
N GLN A 139 -2.19 -2.67 0.72
CA GLN A 139 -1.90 -3.87 -0.07
C GLN A 139 -0.56 -3.75 -0.81
N LEU A 140 -0.23 -2.56 -1.31
CA LEU A 140 1.10 -2.30 -1.86
C LEU A 140 2.16 -2.36 -0.75
N GLN A 141 1.89 -1.77 0.43
CA GLN A 141 2.81 -1.85 1.57
C GLN A 141 3.12 -3.30 1.95
N HIS A 142 2.12 -4.19 1.97
CA HIS A 142 2.30 -5.61 2.27
C HIS A 142 3.20 -6.32 1.25
N ILE A 143 3.01 -6.01 -0.05
CA ILE A 143 3.84 -6.57 -1.13
C ILE A 143 5.29 -6.09 -0.97
N LEU A 144 5.50 -4.79 -0.78
CA LEU A 144 6.83 -4.20 -0.62
C LEU A 144 7.54 -4.78 0.61
N PHE A 145 6.82 -4.85 1.75
CA PHE A 145 7.35 -5.43 2.98
C PHE A 145 7.72 -6.90 2.81
N GLY A 146 6.87 -7.70 2.16
CA GLY A 146 7.13 -9.12 1.89
C GLY A 146 8.35 -9.37 1.00
N LEU A 147 8.72 -8.37 0.18
CA LEU A 147 9.90 -8.40 -0.69
C LEU A 147 11.14 -7.75 -0.05
N GLY A 148 11.05 -7.31 1.21
CA GLY A 148 12.14 -6.63 1.91
C GLY A 148 12.44 -5.22 1.41
N LEU A 149 11.48 -4.60 0.70
CA LEU A 149 11.59 -3.26 0.16
C LEU A 149 11.01 -2.23 1.12
N ASN A 150 11.38 -0.96 0.96
CA ASN A 150 10.79 0.11 1.74
C ASN A 150 9.26 0.19 1.50
N SER A 151 8.48 -0.06 2.54
CA SER A 151 7.01 -0.03 2.53
C SER A 151 6.43 1.25 3.14
N GLU A 152 7.28 2.20 3.54
CA GLU A 152 6.83 3.54 3.93
C GLU A 152 6.33 4.28 2.69
N MET A 153 5.20 4.98 2.83
CA MET A 153 4.57 5.70 1.72
C MET A 153 4.04 7.06 2.15
N GLU A 154 4.20 8.04 1.27
CA GLU A 154 3.57 9.34 1.37
C GLU A 154 2.22 9.33 0.65
N VAL A 155 1.14 9.68 1.36
CA VAL A 155 -0.23 9.74 0.84
C VAL A 155 -0.79 11.15 0.82
#